data_AF-A0A2R6JXV2-F1
#
_entry.id   AF-A0A2R6JXV2-F1
#
_cell.length_a   1.000
_cell.length_b   1.000
_cell.length_c   1.000
_cell.angle_alpha   90.00
_cell.angle_beta   90.00
_cell.angle_gamma   90.00
#
_symmetry.space_group_name_H-M   'P 1'
#
loop_
_entity.id
_entity.type
_entity.pdbx_description
1 polymer ?
#
loop_
_entity_poly.entity_id
_entity_poly.type
_entity_poly.pdbx_seq_one_letter_code
_entity_poly.pdbx_strand_id
1 'polypeptide(L)'
;MTETDLDGTIDWDAYWTVTDDVSTDTANPSAQHADDVLAALVAETGAESVADVGCGGGAAAFAVAERHPNTAVVGYDAAESVLDANRERAREEGVGNVRFERAILPDFEPGTAFDLVFSYFTLPYVRDVERALRNLHDAVAPGGALVCNYLNENAREYCLEAAENPHAHEDHAFVFDPDSYTERFAALLDGDSVLGDDRISDALGVEPQSAWSVVDRPDTRWAWHHAPLVYVPK
;
A
#
# COMPACT_ATOMS: atom_id res chain seq x y z
N MET A 1 -2.00 2.00 26.46
CA MET A 1 -1.81 3.23 25.68
C MET A 1 -0.36 3.26 25.22
N THR A 2 -0.06 2.50 24.17
CA THR A 2 1.13 2.70 23.36
C THR A 2 0.71 3.73 22.32
N GLU A 3 0.94 5.00 22.65
CA GLU A 3 0.74 6.13 21.73
C GLU A 3 1.56 5.83 20.48
N THR A 4 0.86 5.43 19.42
CA THR A 4 1.44 5.23 18.10
C THR A 4 1.24 6.54 17.37
N ASP A 5 1.92 7.59 17.82
CA ASP A 5 1.92 8.87 17.13
C ASP A 5 2.67 8.67 15.80
N LEU A 6 1.93 8.24 14.79
CA LEU A 6 2.32 8.35 13.40
C LEU A 6 2.25 9.84 13.08
N ASP A 7 3.39 10.52 13.19
CA ASP A 7 3.46 11.98 13.09
C ASP A 7 2.79 12.48 11.80
N GLY A 8 1.62 13.12 11.99
CA GLY A 8 0.87 13.78 10.92
C GLY A 8 0.08 12.87 9.98
N THR A 9 -0.45 11.75 10.47
CA THR A 9 -1.60 11.05 9.85
C THR A 9 -2.57 10.57 10.93
N ILE A 10 -3.74 10.06 10.53
CA ILE A 10 -4.78 9.60 11.47
C ILE A 10 -4.30 8.43 12.33
N ASP A 11 -4.90 8.25 13.50
CA ASP A 11 -4.74 7.05 14.30
C ASP A 11 -5.38 5.86 13.58
N TRP A 12 -4.55 5.10 12.85
CA TRP A 12 -4.99 3.93 12.10
C TRP A 12 -5.57 2.83 13.02
N ASP A 13 -5.09 2.70 14.26
CA ASP A 13 -5.62 1.69 15.18
C ASP A 13 -7.05 2.05 15.62
N ALA A 14 -7.29 3.33 15.90
CA ALA A 14 -8.64 3.86 16.15
C ALA A 14 -9.52 3.76 14.91
N TYR A 15 -9.00 4.10 13.73
CA TYR A 15 -9.73 3.97 12.46
C TYR A 15 -10.25 2.56 12.26
N TRP A 16 -9.36 1.55 12.33
CA TRP A 16 -9.67 0.13 12.14
C TRP A 16 -10.56 -0.49 13.23
N THR A 17 -10.61 0.12 14.42
CA THR A 17 -11.45 -0.38 15.53
C THR A 17 -12.93 -0.04 15.34
N VAL A 18 -13.24 1.06 14.64
CA VAL A 18 -14.61 1.60 14.50
C VAL A 18 -15.19 1.34 13.10
N THR A 19 -14.40 0.75 12.19
CA THR A 19 -14.79 0.44 10.82
C THR A 19 -15.77 -0.75 10.82
N ASP A 20 -17.03 -0.52 10.41
CA ASP A 20 -18.01 -1.58 10.09
C ASP A 20 -17.73 -2.20 8.71
N ASP A 21 -18.36 -3.34 8.38
CA ASP A 21 -18.21 -4.13 7.14
C ASP A 21 -18.41 -3.33 5.82
N VAL A 22 -19.06 -2.17 5.87
CA VAL A 22 -19.24 -1.28 4.69
C VAL A 22 -18.03 -0.35 4.50
N SER A 23 -17.31 -0.05 5.57
CA SER A 23 -16.11 0.80 5.56
C SER A 23 -14.80 0.02 5.37
N THR A 24 -14.80 -1.30 5.58
CA THR A 24 -13.69 -2.17 5.14
C THR A 24 -13.57 -2.20 3.61
N ASP A 25 -14.66 -1.99 2.88
CA ASP A 25 -14.65 -1.87 1.41
C ASP A 25 -13.98 -0.56 0.94
N THR A 26 -14.25 0.58 1.60
CA THR A 26 -13.63 1.90 1.27
C THR A 26 -12.21 2.06 1.82
N ALA A 27 -11.86 1.32 2.88
CA ALA A 27 -10.51 1.26 3.45
C ALA A 27 -9.59 0.25 2.75
N ASN A 28 -10.07 -0.44 1.71
CA ASN A 28 -9.33 -1.48 1.01
C ASN A 28 -9.25 -1.17 -0.50
N PRO A 29 -8.51 -0.11 -0.88
CA PRO A 29 -8.32 0.25 -2.27
C PRO A 29 -7.65 -0.88 -3.07
N SER A 30 -6.90 -1.77 -2.41
CA SER A 30 -6.43 -3.01 -3.02
C SER A 30 -7.58 -3.92 -3.45
N ALA A 31 -8.60 -4.15 -2.61
CA ALA A 31 -9.76 -4.97 -2.98
C ALA A 31 -10.56 -4.40 -4.17
N GLN A 32 -10.53 -3.09 -4.38
CA GLN A 32 -11.29 -2.42 -5.44
C GLN A 32 -10.50 -2.19 -6.74
N HIS A 33 -9.17 -2.10 -6.67
CA HIS A 33 -8.34 -1.62 -7.78
C HIS A 33 -7.09 -2.44 -8.07
N ALA A 34 -6.70 -3.38 -7.20
CA ALA A 34 -5.46 -4.12 -7.30
C ALA A 34 -5.54 -5.57 -6.75
N ASP A 35 -6.76 -6.10 -6.57
CA ASP A 35 -7.01 -7.37 -5.85
C ASP A 35 -6.32 -8.55 -6.52
N ASP A 36 -6.10 -8.46 -7.82
CA ASP A 36 -5.43 -9.49 -8.60
C ASP A 36 -4.02 -9.11 -9.06
N VAL A 37 -3.55 -7.86 -8.88
CA VAL A 37 -2.27 -7.44 -9.46
C VAL A 37 -1.10 -8.14 -8.79
N LEU A 38 -1.12 -8.25 -7.46
CA LEU A 38 -0.03 -8.90 -6.72
C LEU A 38 0.02 -10.40 -7.02
N ALA A 39 -1.14 -11.06 -7.07
CA ALA A 39 -1.23 -12.47 -7.47
C ALA A 39 -0.77 -12.68 -8.93
N ALA A 40 -1.14 -11.78 -9.85
CA ALA A 40 -0.67 -11.83 -11.24
C ALA A 40 0.85 -11.64 -11.33
N LEU A 41 1.43 -10.73 -10.55
CA LEU A 41 2.87 -10.53 -10.47
C LEU A 41 3.59 -11.75 -9.91
N VAL A 42 3.04 -12.40 -8.87
CA VAL A 42 3.56 -13.67 -8.34
C VAL A 42 3.55 -14.75 -9.42
N ALA A 43 2.46 -14.86 -10.18
CA ALA A 43 2.35 -15.83 -11.28
C ALA A 43 3.40 -15.59 -12.39
N GLU A 44 3.61 -14.33 -12.77
CA GLU A 44 4.52 -13.95 -13.85
C GLU A 44 6.00 -14.07 -13.45
N THR A 45 6.33 -13.65 -12.23
CA THR A 45 7.72 -13.62 -11.74
C THR A 45 8.17 -14.95 -11.14
N GLY A 46 7.23 -15.80 -10.71
CA GLY A 46 7.52 -17.02 -9.96
C GLY A 46 7.94 -16.76 -8.52
N ALA A 47 7.55 -15.62 -7.94
CA ALA A 47 7.91 -15.22 -6.58
C ALA A 47 7.47 -16.27 -5.53
N GLU A 48 8.40 -16.67 -4.66
CA GLU A 48 8.16 -17.63 -3.57
C GLU A 48 7.95 -16.91 -2.22
N SER A 49 8.31 -15.63 -2.13
CA SER A 49 8.20 -14.81 -0.92
C SER A 49 7.69 -13.39 -1.20
N VAL A 50 6.68 -12.96 -0.46
CA VAL A 50 6.01 -11.67 -0.64
C VAL A 50 5.85 -10.93 0.70
N ALA A 51 6.19 -9.64 0.72
CA ALA A 51 5.78 -8.72 1.77
C ALA A 51 4.71 -7.76 1.24
N ASP A 52 3.56 -7.69 1.89
CA ASP A 52 2.48 -6.72 1.61
C ASP A 52 2.51 -5.65 2.72
N VAL A 53 3.06 -4.48 2.43
CA VAL A 53 3.35 -3.43 3.42
C VAL A 53 2.33 -2.30 3.37
N GLY A 54 1.65 -2.10 4.50
CA GLY A 54 0.39 -1.36 4.61
C GLY A 54 -0.81 -2.21 4.17
N CYS A 55 -0.85 -3.48 4.59
CA CYS A 55 -1.77 -4.48 4.05
C CYS A 55 -3.25 -4.23 4.41
N GLY A 56 -3.56 -3.38 5.40
CA GLY A 56 -4.92 -3.16 5.87
C GLY A 56 -5.64 -4.47 6.17
N GLY A 57 -6.84 -4.66 5.62
CA GLY A 57 -7.62 -5.91 5.72
C GLY A 57 -7.06 -7.12 4.94
N GLY A 58 -5.83 -7.02 4.41
CA GLY A 58 -5.07 -8.14 3.86
C GLY A 58 -5.59 -8.69 2.53
N ALA A 59 -6.42 -7.96 1.76
CA ALA A 59 -7.04 -8.51 0.55
C ALA A 59 -6.02 -9.04 -0.47
N ALA A 60 -4.95 -8.29 -0.75
CA ALA A 60 -3.89 -8.73 -1.65
C ALA A 60 -3.12 -9.93 -1.06
N ALA A 61 -2.75 -9.87 0.22
CA ALA A 61 -2.08 -10.96 0.90
C ALA A 61 -2.87 -12.29 0.87
N PHE A 62 -4.17 -12.26 1.19
CA PHE A 62 -5.06 -13.42 1.12
C PHE A 62 -5.21 -13.93 -0.32
N ALA A 63 -5.41 -13.03 -1.29
CA ALA A 63 -5.53 -13.42 -2.70
C ALA A 63 -4.29 -14.14 -3.21
N VAL A 64 -3.08 -13.69 -2.83
CA VAL A 64 -1.84 -14.41 -3.15
C VAL A 64 -1.82 -15.77 -2.45
N ALA A 65 -2.10 -15.79 -1.14
CA ALA A 65 -2.01 -17.00 -0.34
C ALA A 65 -2.93 -18.12 -0.86
N GLU A 66 -4.15 -17.78 -1.26
CA GLU A 66 -5.13 -18.70 -1.84
C GLU A 66 -4.74 -19.20 -3.23
N ARG A 67 -4.26 -18.32 -4.11
CA ARG A 67 -3.96 -18.64 -5.52
C ARG A 67 -2.59 -19.29 -5.70
N HIS A 68 -1.66 -19.04 -4.77
CA HIS A 68 -0.27 -19.47 -4.83
C HIS A 68 0.13 -20.16 -3.50
N PRO A 69 -0.30 -21.41 -3.27
CA PRO A 69 -0.09 -22.12 -2.00
C PRO A 69 1.39 -22.40 -1.65
N ASN A 70 2.30 -22.24 -2.60
CA ASN A 70 3.75 -22.39 -2.40
C ASN A 70 4.45 -21.05 -2.12
N THR A 71 3.74 -19.92 -2.23
CA THR A 71 4.28 -18.59 -1.96
C THR A 71 4.01 -18.24 -0.50
N ALA A 72 5.06 -17.86 0.24
CA ALA A 72 4.97 -17.38 1.61
C ALA A 72 4.68 -15.87 1.61
N VAL A 73 3.64 -15.46 2.33
CA VAL A 73 3.18 -14.07 2.36
C VAL A 73 3.25 -13.51 3.78
N VAL A 74 3.75 -12.29 3.91
CA VAL A 74 3.72 -11.54 5.17
C VAL A 74 3.03 -10.20 4.95
N GLY A 75 1.89 -10.00 5.59
CA GLY A 75 1.22 -8.71 5.66
C GLY A 75 1.79 -7.87 6.80
N TYR A 76 2.16 -6.64 6.50
CA TYR A 76 2.63 -5.66 7.47
C TYR A 76 1.67 -4.48 7.55
N ASP A 77 1.30 -4.06 8.76
CA ASP A 77 0.50 -2.84 8.96
C ASP A 77 0.89 -2.12 10.25
N ALA A 78 0.54 -0.84 10.35
CA ALA A 78 0.79 -0.02 11.54
C ALA A 78 -0.25 -0.26 12.64
N ALA A 79 -1.48 -0.64 12.27
CA ALA A 79 -2.58 -0.87 13.20
C ALA A 79 -2.61 -2.33 13.70
N GLU A 80 -2.60 -2.52 15.02
CA GLU A 80 -2.67 -3.88 15.58
C GLU A 80 -4.07 -4.47 15.43
N SER A 81 -5.10 -3.63 15.54
CA SER A 81 -6.51 -4.04 15.44
C SER A 81 -6.84 -4.76 14.13
N VAL A 82 -6.36 -4.26 12.99
CA VAL A 82 -6.56 -4.92 11.69
C VAL A 82 -5.71 -6.18 11.53
N LEU A 83 -4.49 -6.17 12.06
CA LEU A 83 -3.62 -7.35 12.04
C LEU A 83 -4.21 -8.49 12.86
N ASP A 84 -4.79 -8.21 14.02
CA ASP A 84 -5.49 -9.20 14.84
C ASP A 84 -6.70 -9.80 14.10
N ALA A 85 -7.49 -8.96 13.43
CA ALA A 85 -8.60 -9.44 12.60
C ALA A 85 -8.11 -10.36 11.46
N ASN A 86 -7.03 -9.97 10.78
CA ASN A 86 -6.44 -10.77 9.71
C ASN A 86 -5.86 -12.11 10.21
N ARG A 87 -5.24 -12.12 11.39
CA ARG A 87 -4.73 -13.35 12.01
C ARG A 87 -5.86 -14.31 12.36
N GLU A 88 -6.98 -13.80 12.89
CA GLU A 88 -8.15 -14.65 13.16
C GLU A 88 -8.74 -15.19 11.85
N ARG A 89 -8.92 -14.33 10.84
CA ARG A 89 -9.40 -14.76 9.52
C ARG A 89 -8.54 -15.87 8.92
N ALA A 90 -7.20 -15.72 8.92
CA ALA A 90 -6.29 -16.75 8.42
C ALA A 90 -6.45 -18.09 9.18
N ARG A 91 -6.70 -18.02 10.49
CA ARG A 91 -6.93 -19.18 11.34
C ARG A 91 -8.28 -19.86 11.06
N GLU A 92 -9.34 -19.08 10.86
CA GLU A 92 -10.69 -19.58 10.55
C GLU A 92 -10.77 -20.21 9.16
N GLU A 93 -10.13 -19.59 8.16
CA GLU A 93 -10.10 -20.08 6.77
C GLU A 93 -9.04 -21.18 6.55
N GLY A 94 -8.13 -21.39 7.51
CA GLY A 94 -7.09 -22.41 7.44
C GLY A 94 -5.97 -22.09 6.44
N VAL A 95 -5.73 -20.80 6.17
CA VAL A 95 -4.70 -20.33 5.23
C VAL A 95 -3.34 -20.27 5.95
N GLY A 96 -2.50 -21.27 5.70
CA GLY A 96 -1.25 -21.48 6.44
C GLY A 96 0.00 -20.78 5.87
N ASN A 97 -0.07 -20.25 4.65
CA ASN A 97 1.05 -19.59 3.97
C ASN A 97 1.01 -18.05 4.08
N VAL A 98 0.13 -17.49 4.92
CA VAL A 98 0.07 -16.07 5.24
C VAL A 98 0.25 -15.83 6.73
N ARG A 99 0.99 -14.78 7.09
CA ARG A 99 1.12 -14.28 8.47
C ARG A 99 1.10 -12.76 8.49
N PHE A 100 0.83 -12.18 9.65
CA PHE A 100 0.65 -10.74 9.80
C PHE A 100 1.49 -10.18 10.96
N GLU A 101 2.29 -9.16 10.67
CA GLU A 101 3.24 -8.54 11.60
C GLU A 101 3.07 -7.03 11.62
N ARG A 102 3.39 -6.40 12.75
CA ARG A 102 3.32 -4.95 12.86
C ARG A 102 4.59 -4.33 12.29
N ALA A 103 4.44 -3.35 11.40
CA ALA A 103 5.53 -2.47 10.98
C ALA A 103 4.98 -1.09 10.61
N ILE A 104 5.82 -0.07 10.74
CA ILE A 104 5.43 1.32 10.54
C ILE A 104 6.40 1.96 9.55
N LEU A 105 5.89 2.53 8.46
CA LEU A 105 6.72 3.33 7.55
C LEU A 105 7.00 4.71 8.17
N PRO A 106 8.19 5.28 7.96
CA PRO A 106 9.25 4.80 7.07
C PRO A 106 10.14 3.70 7.67
N ASP A 107 10.03 3.39 8.96
CA ASP A 107 10.88 2.44 9.69
C ASP A 107 10.54 0.96 9.42
N PHE A 108 10.82 0.48 8.20
CA PHE A 108 10.60 -0.89 7.77
C PHE A 108 11.90 -1.70 7.67
N GLU A 109 12.12 -2.61 8.63
CA GLU A 109 13.30 -3.49 8.68
C GLU A 109 12.87 -4.92 9.05
N PRO A 110 12.32 -5.71 8.12
CA PRO A 110 11.75 -7.03 8.42
C PRO A 110 12.78 -8.10 8.79
N GLY A 111 14.09 -7.80 8.71
CA GLY A 111 15.19 -8.72 9.01
C GLY A 111 15.37 -9.86 8.00
N THR A 112 14.55 -9.90 6.94
CA THR A 112 14.63 -10.83 5.81
C THR A 112 14.33 -10.09 4.51
N ALA A 113 14.75 -10.65 3.39
CA ALA A 113 14.41 -10.14 2.07
C ALA A 113 13.28 -10.96 1.43
N PHE A 114 12.55 -10.36 0.49
CA PHE A 114 11.41 -10.96 -0.23
C PHE A 114 11.59 -10.82 -1.75
N ASP A 115 11.08 -11.78 -2.52
CA ASP A 115 11.10 -11.72 -3.99
C ASP A 115 10.26 -10.55 -4.49
N LEU A 116 9.11 -10.29 -3.83
CA LEU A 116 8.31 -9.10 -4.07
C LEU A 116 8.02 -8.37 -2.75
N VAL A 117 8.29 -7.07 -2.73
CA VAL A 117 7.78 -6.15 -1.71
C VAL A 117 6.70 -5.31 -2.37
N PHE A 118 5.48 -5.39 -1.86
CA PHE A 118 4.31 -4.70 -2.38
C PHE A 118 3.84 -3.65 -1.37
N SER A 119 3.50 -2.44 -1.83
CA SER A 119 2.85 -1.43 -0.98
C SER A 119 1.83 -0.64 -1.78
N TYR A 120 0.57 -0.73 -1.40
CA TYR A 120 -0.54 -0.15 -2.14
C TYR A 120 -1.41 0.73 -1.26
N PHE A 121 -1.51 1.98 -1.68
CA PHE A 121 -2.24 3.07 -1.06
C PHE A 121 -1.82 3.39 0.37
N THR A 122 -0.53 3.19 0.67
CA THR A 122 0.09 3.44 1.99
C THR A 122 1.01 4.65 1.96
N LEU A 123 1.83 4.80 0.91
CA LEU A 123 2.80 5.89 0.77
C LEU A 123 2.21 7.31 0.90
N PRO A 124 0.96 7.61 0.49
CA PRO A 124 0.35 8.92 0.69
C PRO A 124 0.31 9.40 2.15
N TYR A 125 0.37 8.47 3.11
CA TYR A 125 0.31 8.76 4.55
C TYR A 125 1.70 8.90 5.19
N VAL A 126 2.78 8.76 4.43
CA VAL A 126 4.15 8.72 4.95
C VAL A 126 4.87 10.02 4.63
N ARG A 127 5.25 10.79 5.66
CA ARG A 127 5.97 12.07 5.47
C ARG A 127 7.37 11.88 4.86
N ASP A 128 8.19 10.98 5.41
CA ASP A 128 9.51 10.67 4.84
C ASP A 128 9.41 9.54 3.80
N VAL A 129 8.71 9.83 2.70
CA VAL A 129 8.38 8.84 1.66
C VAL A 129 9.61 8.28 0.95
N GLU A 130 10.68 9.07 0.81
CA GLU A 130 11.92 8.61 0.19
C GLU A 130 12.68 7.62 1.07
N ARG A 131 12.69 7.84 2.39
CA ARG A 131 13.24 6.84 3.32
C ARG A 131 12.41 5.57 3.32
N ALA A 132 11.08 5.70 3.25
CA ALA A 132 10.19 4.54 3.10
C ALA A 132 10.50 3.76 1.82
N LEU A 133 10.65 4.42 0.67
CA LEU A 133 11.02 3.78 -0.60
C LEU A 133 12.35 3.01 -0.48
N ARG A 134 13.38 3.62 0.10
CA ARG A 134 14.69 2.97 0.31
C ARG A 134 14.55 1.74 1.20
N ASN A 135 13.87 1.84 2.33
CA ASN A 135 13.70 0.73 3.26
C ASN A 135 12.87 -0.42 2.65
N LEU A 136 11.82 -0.09 1.88
CA LEU A 136 11.04 -1.07 1.12
C LEU A 136 11.90 -1.77 0.05
N HIS A 137 12.68 -1.02 -0.72
CA HIS A 137 13.58 -1.58 -1.76
C HIS A 137 14.74 -2.38 -1.13
N ASP A 138 15.24 -1.99 0.03
CA ASP A 138 16.26 -2.72 0.78
C ASP A 138 15.77 -4.10 1.22
N ALA A 139 14.47 -4.24 1.54
CA ALA A 139 13.82 -5.51 1.86
C ALA A 139 13.56 -6.41 0.62
N VAL A 140 13.85 -5.95 -0.60
CA VAL A 140 13.76 -6.77 -1.81
C VAL A 140 14.98 -7.68 -1.92
N ALA A 141 14.78 -8.95 -2.27
CA ALA A 141 15.84 -9.91 -2.54
C ALA A 141 16.54 -9.62 -3.89
N PRO A 142 17.80 -10.01 -4.08
CA PRO A 142 18.46 -9.87 -5.38
C PRO A 142 17.66 -10.57 -6.50
N GLY A 143 17.33 -9.84 -7.59
CA GLY A 143 16.48 -10.35 -8.67
C GLY A 143 14.98 -10.23 -8.44
N GLY A 144 14.57 -9.69 -7.27
CA GLY A 144 13.19 -9.36 -6.95
C GLY A 144 12.80 -7.93 -7.36
N ALA A 145 11.66 -7.47 -6.87
CA ALA A 145 11.20 -6.10 -7.10
C ALA A 145 10.39 -5.49 -5.95
N LEU A 146 10.46 -4.15 -5.86
CA LEU A 146 9.49 -3.33 -5.16
C LEU A 146 8.35 -3.00 -6.13
N VAL A 147 7.12 -3.19 -5.70
CA VAL A 147 5.92 -2.81 -6.44
C VAL A 147 5.09 -1.89 -5.57
N CYS A 148 4.94 -0.63 -5.97
CA CYS A 148 4.22 0.33 -5.15
C CYS A 148 3.35 1.28 -5.96
N ASN A 149 2.25 1.70 -5.36
CA ASN A 149 1.51 2.85 -5.87
C ASN A 149 2.08 4.14 -5.26
N TYR A 150 1.97 5.23 -5.99
CA TYR A 150 2.24 6.55 -5.44
C TYR A 150 1.23 7.58 -5.92
N LEU A 151 1.18 8.75 -5.28
CA LEU A 151 0.36 9.88 -5.71
C LEU A 151 1.25 11.01 -6.23
N ASN A 152 0.93 11.54 -7.41
CA ASN A 152 1.70 12.61 -8.06
C ASN A 152 1.13 14.02 -7.80
N GLU A 153 1.77 15.05 -8.35
CA GLU A 153 1.34 16.44 -8.14
C GLU A 153 -0.11 16.67 -8.60
N ASN A 154 -0.54 16.05 -9.72
CA ASN A 154 -1.92 16.14 -10.16
C ASN A 154 -2.88 15.56 -9.10
N ALA A 155 -2.49 14.47 -8.44
CA ALA A 155 -3.27 13.87 -7.35
C ALA A 155 -3.40 14.81 -6.17
N ARG A 156 -2.29 15.47 -5.82
CA ARG A 156 -2.25 16.44 -4.74
C ARG A 156 -3.13 17.64 -5.06
N GLU A 157 -3.04 18.22 -6.25
CA GLU A 157 -3.91 19.32 -6.68
C GLU A 157 -5.40 18.95 -6.56
N TYR A 158 -5.75 17.74 -7.00
CA TYR A 158 -7.10 17.22 -6.91
C TYR A 158 -7.55 16.99 -5.46
N CYS A 159 -6.66 16.50 -4.60
CA CYS A 159 -6.93 16.32 -3.17
C CYS A 159 -7.03 17.66 -2.42
N LEU A 160 -6.29 18.68 -2.83
CA LEU A 160 -6.40 20.03 -2.28
C LEU A 160 -7.78 20.65 -2.56
N GLU A 161 -8.30 20.49 -3.78
CA GLU A 161 -9.66 20.91 -4.12
C GLU A 161 -10.70 20.21 -3.24
N ALA A 162 -10.59 18.87 -3.10
CA ALA A 162 -11.48 18.11 -2.23
C ALA A 162 -11.39 18.54 -0.76
N ALA A 163 -10.20 18.90 -0.27
CA ALA A 163 -9.97 19.33 1.11
C ALA A 163 -10.62 20.68 1.45
N GLU A 164 -10.89 21.54 0.46
CA GLU A 164 -11.61 22.80 0.68
C GLU A 164 -13.08 22.59 1.07
N ASN A 165 -13.70 21.50 0.60
CA ASN A 165 -15.08 21.17 0.92
C ASN A 165 -15.36 19.65 0.91
N PRO A 166 -14.84 18.87 1.89
CA PRO A 166 -14.84 17.41 1.84
C PRO A 166 -16.24 16.79 1.67
N HIS A 167 -17.25 17.33 2.36
CA HIS A 167 -18.63 16.83 2.26
C HIS A 167 -19.28 17.09 0.89
N ALA A 168 -18.83 18.09 0.13
CA ALA A 168 -19.30 18.28 -1.24
C ALA A 168 -18.66 17.31 -2.25
N HIS A 169 -17.66 16.56 -1.82
CA HIS A 169 -16.91 15.59 -2.60
C HIS A 169 -16.99 14.18 -1.99
N GLU A 170 -18.05 13.85 -1.25
CA GLU A 170 -18.21 12.53 -0.60
C GLU A 170 -18.25 11.36 -1.60
N ASP A 171 -18.71 11.59 -2.83
CA ASP A 171 -18.75 10.58 -3.91
C ASP A 171 -17.39 10.39 -4.63
N HIS A 172 -16.34 11.03 -4.14
CA HIS A 172 -15.08 11.16 -4.85
C HIS A 172 -14.08 10.05 -4.50
N ALA A 173 -13.37 9.53 -5.51
CA ALA A 173 -12.50 8.35 -5.38
C ALA A 173 -11.32 8.46 -4.38
N PHE A 174 -11.06 9.66 -3.86
CA PHE A 174 -10.03 9.90 -2.84
C PHE A 174 -10.62 10.36 -1.50
N VAL A 175 -11.90 10.71 -1.43
CA VAL A 175 -12.58 11.17 -0.22
C VAL A 175 -13.33 9.98 0.38
N PHE A 176 -12.63 9.21 1.20
CA PHE A 176 -13.18 7.99 1.81
C PHE A 176 -14.04 8.26 3.05
N ASP A 177 -13.69 9.33 3.75
CA ASP A 177 -14.38 9.81 4.95
C ASP A 177 -14.17 11.33 5.01
N PRO A 178 -15.19 12.14 4.70
CA PRO A 178 -15.05 13.59 4.68
C PRO A 178 -14.71 14.18 6.06
N ASP A 179 -15.05 13.51 7.15
CA ASP A 179 -14.79 14.00 8.51
C ASP A 179 -13.31 13.88 8.91
N SER A 180 -12.61 12.86 8.40
CA SER A 180 -11.18 12.60 8.68
C SER A 180 -10.25 12.85 7.49
N TYR A 181 -10.78 13.24 6.32
CA TYR A 181 -10.05 13.34 5.06
C TYR A 181 -8.75 14.16 5.14
N THR A 182 -8.83 15.38 5.66
CA THR A 182 -7.69 16.30 5.70
C THR A 182 -6.59 15.82 6.62
N GLU A 183 -6.94 15.21 7.76
CA GLU A 183 -5.98 14.61 8.69
C GLU A 183 -5.33 13.37 8.06
N ARG A 184 -6.14 12.52 7.44
CA ARG A 184 -5.70 11.28 6.78
C ARG A 184 -4.66 11.57 5.69
N PHE A 185 -4.91 12.57 4.86
CA PHE A 185 -4.06 12.93 3.73
C PHE A 185 -3.10 14.10 4.02
N ALA A 186 -2.86 14.47 5.27
CA ALA A 186 -2.02 15.62 5.61
C ALA A 186 -0.63 15.57 4.94
N ALA A 187 0.06 14.42 4.96
CA ALA A 187 1.35 14.26 4.28
C ALA A 187 1.28 14.51 2.75
N LEU A 188 0.18 14.12 2.10
CA LEU A 188 -0.04 14.40 0.67
C LEU A 188 -0.34 15.88 0.43
N LEU A 189 -1.22 16.47 1.24
CA LEU A 189 -1.63 17.87 1.11
C LEU A 189 -0.45 18.82 1.37
N ASP A 190 0.41 18.49 2.34
CA ASP A 190 1.65 19.20 2.64
C ASP A 190 2.70 19.04 1.52
N GLY A 191 2.58 18.01 0.68
CA GLY A 191 3.50 17.70 -0.42
C GLY A 191 4.62 16.72 -0.06
N ASP A 192 4.68 16.29 1.20
CA ASP A 192 5.72 15.40 1.72
C ASP A 192 5.73 14.04 0.98
N SER A 193 4.54 13.46 0.75
CA SER A 193 4.36 12.14 0.14
C SER A 193 4.13 12.15 -1.38
N VAL A 194 4.24 13.31 -2.04
CA VAL A 194 4.12 13.41 -3.50
C VAL A 194 5.32 12.76 -4.18
N LEU A 195 5.07 11.87 -5.13
CA LEU A 195 6.12 11.21 -5.88
C LEU A 195 5.94 11.37 -7.38
N GLY A 196 7.02 11.14 -8.10
CA GLY A 196 7.09 10.99 -9.55
C GLY A 196 8.13 9.93 -9.89
N ASP A 197 8.13 9.46 -11.14
CA ASP A 197 9.11 8.46 -11.59
C ASP A 197 10.55 8.95 -11.37
N ASP A 198 10.80 10.25 -11.59
CA ASP A 198 12.09 10.92 -11.32
C ASP A 198 12.48 10.88 -9.84
N ARG A 199 11.56 11.20 -8.93
CA ARG A 199 11.83 11.18 -7.48
C ARG A 199 12.07 9.76 -6.97
N ILE A 200 11.40 8.76 -7.55
CA ILE A 200 11.64 7.34 -7.26
C ILE A 200 13.02 6.92 -7.78
N SER A 201 13.36 7.28 -9.03
CA SER A 201 14.67 7.02 -9.63
C SER A 201 15.81 7.65 -8.83
N ASP A 202 15.64 8.89 -8.37
CA ASP A 202 16.62 9.58 -7.54
C ASP A 202 16.80 8.92 -6.17
N ALA A 203 15.71 8.45 -5.55
CA ALA A 203 15.76 7.81 -4.24
C ALA A 203 16.38 6.40 -4.28
N LEU A 204 16.16 5.65 -5.36
CA LEU A 204 16.51 4.23 -5.47
C LEU A 204 17.68 3.95 -6.42
N GLY A 205 18.03 4.89 -7.30
CA GLY A 205 19.02 4.70 -8.35
C GLY A 205 18.57 3.76 -9.48
N VAL A 206 17.27 3.47 -9.57
CA VAL A 206 16.66 2.54 -10.54
C VAL A 206 15.39 3.17 -11.13
N GLU A 207 15.27 3.15 -12.46
CA GLU A 207 14.09 3.66 -13.16
C GLU A 207 12.86 2.77 -12.93
N PRO A 208 11.73 3.32 -12.44
CA PRO A 208 10.50 2.57 -12.26
C PRO A 208 9.85 2.21 -13.60
N GLN A 209 9.29 1.01 -13.66
CA GLN A 209 8.52 0.50 -14.80
C GLN A 209 7.04 0.47 -14.46
N SER A 210 6.18 0.30 -15.46
CA SER A 210 4.75 0.03 -15.20
C SER A 210 4.59 -1.38 -14.68
N ALA A 211 3.94 -1.55 -13.53
CA ALA A 211 3.58 -2.88 -13.05
C ALA A 211 2.71 -3.62 -14.07
N TRP A 212 1.86 -2.90 -14.80
CA TRP A 212 1.01 -3.46 -15.86
C TRP A 212 1.80 -3.97 -17.06
N SER A 213 2.96 -3.36 -17.36
CA SER A 213 3.85 -3.84 -18.43
C SER A 213 4.56 -5.15 -18.09
N VAL A 214 4.64 -5.50 -16.80
CA VAL A 214 5.22 -6.78 -16.34
C VAL A 214 4.20 -7.90 -16.49
N VAL A 215 2.94 -7.69 -16.12
CA VAL A 215 1.87 -8.71 -16.19
C VAL A 215 1.17 -8.84 -17.55
N ASP A 216 1.78 -8.30 -18.63
CA ASP A 216 1.24 -8.23 -20.01
C ASP A 216 -0.25 -7.83 -20.08
N ARG A 217 -0.67 -6.92 -19.20
CA ARG A 217 -2.01 -6.32 -19.21
C ARG A 217 -1.95 -4.95 -19.85
N PRO A 218 -3.03 -4.51 -20.52
CA PRO A 218 -3.08 -3.15 -21.05
C PRO A 218 -2.82 -2.18 -19.92
N ASP A 219 -1.77 -1.38 -20.10
CA ASP A 219 -1.37 -0.40 -19.12
C ASP A 219 -2.52 0.59 -18.89
N THR A 220 -3.02 0.64 -17.66
CA THR A 220 -4.03 1.61 -17.25
C THR A 220 -3.43 2.98 -16.90
N ARG A 221 -2.17 3.24 -17.27
CA ARG A 221 -1.56 4.58 -17.31
C ARG A 221 -2.21 5.46 -18.38
N TRP A 222 -3.41 5.96 -18.11
CA TRP A 222 -3.89 7.13 -18.84
C TRP A 222 -3.10 8.35 -18.36
N ALA A 223 -2.80 9.28 -19.28
CA ALA A 223 -1.92 10.45 -19.08
C ALA A 223 -2.32 11.42 -17.95
N TRP A 224 -3.42 11.15 -17.24
CA TRP A 224 -4.01 11.96 -16.18
C TRP A 224 -4.16 11.19 -14.86
N HIS A 225 -3.63 9.97 -14.74
CA HIS A 225 -3.78 9.18 -13.52
C HIS A 225 -2.93 9.76 -12.38
N HIS A 226 -3.66 10.16 -11.34
CA HIS A 226 -3.19 10.64 -10.05
C HIS A 226 -2.38 9.58 -9.28
N ALA A 227 -2.60 8.29 -9.56
CA ALA A 227 -2.11 7.19 -8.74
C ALA A 227 -1.40 6.08 -9.53
N PRO A 228 -0.18 6.29 -10.08
CA PRO A 228 0.54 5.25 -10.81
C PRO A 228 0.89 4.05 -9.92
N LEU A 229 0.90 2.85 -10.51
CA LEU A 229 1.44 1.62 -9.92
C LEU A 229 2.72 1.25 -10.66
N VAL A 230 3.83 1.19 -9.93
CA VAL A 230 5.17 0.96 -10.50
C VAL A 230 5.79 -0.34 -10.04
N TYR A 231 6.68 -0.87 -10.87
CA TYR A 231 7.54 -2.01 -10.61
C TYR A 231 9.00 -1.53 -10.67
N VAL A 232 9.75 -1.71 -9.59
CA VAL A 232 11.14 -1.25 -9.44
C VAL A 232 12.03 -2.47 -9.16
N PRO A 233 12.81 -2.94 -10.14
CA PRO A 233 13.66 -4.12 -9.97
C PRO A 233 14.84 -3.87 -9.02
N LYS A 234 15.44 -4.94 -8.50
CA LYS A 234 16.68 -4.92 -7.71
C LYS A 234 17.79 -5.81 -8.28
#